data_AF-A0A2G6SAW0-F1
#
_entry.id   AF-A0A2G6SAW0-F1
#
_cell.length_a   1.000
_cell.length_b   1.000
_cell.length_c   1.000
_cell.angle_alpha   90.00
_cell.angle_beta   90.00
_cell.angle_gamma   90.00
#
_symmetry.space_group_name_H-M   'P 1'
#
loop_
_entity.id
_entity.type
_entity.pdbx_description
1 polymer ?
#
loop_
_entity_poly.entity_id
_entity_poly.type
_entity_poly.pdbx_seq_one_letter_code
_entity_poly.pdbx_strand_id
1 'polypeptide(L)'
;MDCFEKFDPLEGNVPLYPFFGLFDVAWKARELLKEVPKDQILWIEKDVDYQVERVREYFYNTALERVESNNEADLEKFEEEYEEPSEVEALSFATDVGWGPTDPEEPGSCPVKCAAVLALMLVASCVETLECPEEDLGFSEDGPVAARLISAANSAFDAALAFGLALKYERHIEITNEMEVDMEQRLADFNKDKARRAALRKHGPTNRAKAFVVAEWAKHKSAYSENKSAFARDYVRRVHNEYQVSITEKQMREVWLKDTPSASKPDGMPADG
;
A
#
# COMPACT_ATOMS: atom_id res chain seq x y z
N MET A 1 -15.75 41.34 5.53
CA MET A 1 -16.50 40.52 6.51
C MET A 1 -15.67 40.63 7.77
N ASP A 2 -15.96 41.65 8.56
CA ASP A 2 -15.10 42.10 9.67
C ASP A 2 -15.41 41.24 10.90
N CYS A 3 -14.59 40.22 11.10
CA CYS A 3 -14.65 39.31 12.25
C CYS A 3 -13.99 39.89 13.50
N PHE A 4 -13.20 40.97 13.39
CA PHE A 4 -12.44 41.56 14.49
C PHE A 4 -13.13 42.73 15.22
N GLU A 5 -14.14 43.39 14.64
CA GLU A 5 -14.87 44.48 15.30
C GLU A 5 -15.80 44.02 16.44
N LYS A 6 -16.05 42.70 16.55
CA LYS A 6 -16.90 42.11 17.60
C LYS A 6 -16.10 41.42 18.71
N PHE A 7 -14.76 41.51 18.67
CA PHE A 7 -13.89 40.74 19.53
C PHE A 7 -13.11 41.67 20.47
N ASP A 8 -13.51 41.70 21.75
CA ASP A 8 -12.76 42.37 22.82
C ASP A 8 -11.90 41.30 23.54
N PRO A 9 -10.57 41.30 23.33
CA PRO A 9 -9.66 40.31 23.92
C PRO A 9 -9.52 40.44 25.45
N LEU A 10 -10.04 41.52 26.06
CA LEU A 10 -9.96 41.78 27.50
C LEU A 10 -11.24 41.40 28.25
N GLU A 11 -12.36 41.19 27.53
CA GLU A 11 -13.65 40.74 28.07
C GLU A 11 -13.82 39.21 28.00
N GLY A 12 -12.79 38.44 28.37
CA GLY A 12 -12.90 37.09 28.96
C GLY A 12 -13.63 35.95 28.21
N ASN A 13 -14.18 36.18 27.02
CA ASN A 13 -14.81 35.16 26.18
C ASN A 13 -13.97 34.92 24.92
N VAL A 14 -12.68 34.66 25.13
CA VAL A 14 -11.90 33.92 24.14
C VAL A 14 -12.45 32.49 24.17
N PRO A 15 -12.86 31.90 23.03
CA PRO A 15 -13.11 30.46 23.00
C PRO A 15 -11.87 29.76 23.55
N LEU A 16 -12.02 28.80 24.46
CA LEU A 16 -10.94 27.89 24.94
C LEU A 16 -10.45 26.95 23.80
N TYR A 17 -10.29 27.50 22.61
CA TYR A 17 -9.75 26.88 21.43
C TYR A 17 -8.30 27.33 21.41
N PRO A 18 -7.32 26.41 21.57
CA PRO A 18 -7.27 25.06 21.01
C PRO A 18 -7.55 23.88 21.97
N PHE A 19 -7.85 24.12 23.25
CA PHE A 19 -7.80 23.07 24.28
C PHE A 19 -8.94 22.04 24.23
N PHE A 20 -10.14 22.41 23.77
CA PHE A 20 -11.27 21.47 23.68
C PHE A 20 -11.00 20.26 22.76
N GLY A 21 -10.22 20.45 21.70
CA GLY A 21 -9.89 19.39 20.75
C GLY A 21 -8.80 18.43 21.23
N LEU A 22 -8.05 18.78 22.28
CA LEU A 22 -6.92 17.97 22.76
C LEU A 22 -7.35 16.60 23.26
N PHE A 23 -8.52 16.51 23.90
CA PHE A 23 -9.06 15.22 24.33
C PHE A 23 -9.34 14.31 23.12
N ASP A 24 -9.94 14.85 22.06
CA ASP A 24 -10.24 14.08 20.84
C ASP A 24 -8.95 13.67 20.12
N VAL A 25 -7.95 14.57 20.05
CA VAL A 25 -6.62 14.26 19.52
C VAL A 25 -5.99 13.12 20.30
N ALA A 26 -5.95 13.21 21.63
CA ALA A 26 -5.37 12.18 22.49
C ALA A 26 -6.13 10.85 22.39
N TRP A 27 -7.46 10.89 22.38
CA TRP A 27 -8.30 9.71 22.23
C TRP A 27 -8.02 8.99 20.91
N LYS A 28 -8.06 9.72 19.78
CA LYS A 28 -7.85 9.13 18.45
C LYS A 28 -6.41 8.68 18.22
N ALA A 29 -5.42 9.42 18.72
CA ALA A 29 -4.02 8.98 18.70
C ALA A 29 -3.85 7.66 19.48
N ARG A 30 -4.52 7.50 20.62
CA ARG A 30 -4.55 6.22 21.36
C ARG A 30 -5.27 5.11 20.60
N GLU A 31 -6.32 5.41 19.84
CA GLU A 31 -6.97 4.42 18.98
C GLU A 31 -6.02 3.87 17.91
N LEU A 32 -5.19 4.73 17.29
CA LEU A 32 -4.13 4.32 16.35
C LEU A 32 -3.05 3.45 17.02
N LEU A 33 -2.85 3.61 18.33
CA LEU A 33 -1.86 2.89 19.12
C LEU A 33 -2.45 1.73 19.95
N LYS A 34 -3.74 1.40 19.79
CA LYS A 34 -4.47 0.47 20.68
C LYS A 34 -3.85 -0.94 20.79
N GLU A 35 -3.15 -1.38 19.75
CA GLU A 35 -2.50 -2.70 19.67
C GLU A 35 -1.00 -2.64 20.01
N VAL A 36 -0.46 -1.45 20.26
CA VAL A 36 0.95 -1.22 20.55
C VAL A 36 1.16 -1.29 22.07
N PRO A 37 2.04 -2.16 22.57
CA PRO A 37 2.31 -2.26 23.99
C PRO A 37 3.11 -1.05 24.47
N LYS A 38 2.98 -0.74 25.77
CA LYS A 38 3.53 0.50 26.36
C LYS A 38 5.04 0.65 26.18
N ASP A 39 5.80 -0.44 26.31
CA ASP A 39 7.25 -0.46 26.12
C ASP A 39 7.65 -0.07 24.70
N GLN A 40 6.87 -0.49 23.69
CA GLN A 40 7.07 -0.07 22.31
C GLN A 40 6.69 1.40 22.09
N ILE A 41 5.64 1.91 22.75
CA ILE A 41 5.29 3.34 22.69
C ILE A 41 6.43 4.21 23.22
N LEU A 42 7.00 3.85 24.38
CA LEU A 42 8.16 4.56 24.97
C LEU A 42 9.42 4.45 24.11
N TRP A 43 9.54 3.38 23.33
CA TRP A 43 10.62 3.25 22.36
C TRP A 43 10.40 4.21 21.19
N ILE A 44 9.18 4.26 20.65
CA ILE A 44 8.80 5.16 19.53
C ILE A 44 9.00 6.61 19.93
N GLU A 45 8.64 6.99 21.16
CA GLU A 45 8.88 8.34 21.71
C GLU A 45 10.35 8.75 21.56
N LYS A 46 11.28 7.92 22.03
CA LYS A 46 12.72 8.19 21.94
C LYS A 46 13.23 8.25 20.50
N ASP A 47 12.66 7.42 19.64
CA ASP A 47 13.01 7.41 18.22
C ASP A 47 12.50 8.66 17.51
N VAL A 48 11.29 9.13 17.83
CA VAL A 48 10.75 10.40 17.36
C VAL A 48 11.62 11.57 17.81
N ASP A 49 11.98 11.65 19.09
CA ASP A 49 12.90 12.67 19.61
C ASP A 49 14.22 12.67 18.84
N TYR A 50 14.82 11.48 18.67
CA TYR A 50 16.07 11.33 17.94
C TYR A 50 15.95 11.77 16.47
N GLN A 51 14.85 11.44 15.80
CA GLN A 51 14.60 11.86 14.42
C GLN A 51 14.44 13.38 14.31
N VAL A 52 13.68 14.00 15.23
CA VAL A 52 13.46 15.45 15.26
C VAL A 52 14.78 16.20 15.44
N GLU A 53 15.58 15.81 16.44
CA GLU A 53 16.88 16.44 16.70
C GLU A 53 17.85 16.26 15.53
N ARG A 54 17.88 15.06 14.93
CA ARG A 54 18.72 14.81 13.75
C ARG A 54 18.34 15.69 12.55
N VAL A 55 17.06 15.97 12.38
CA VAL A 55 16.58 16.85 11.30
C VAL A 55 16.93 18.31 11.60
N ARG A 56 16.78 18.75 12.85
CA ARG A 56 17.19 20.09 13.30
C ARG A 56 18.68 20.32 13.07
N GLU A 57 19.52 19.38 13.49
CA GLU A 57 20.97 19.40 13.24
C GLU A 57 21.28 19.46 11.73
N TYR A 58 20.56 18.68 10.93
CA TYR A 58 20.75 18.69 9.47
C TYR A 58 20.44 20.06 8.86
N PHE A 59 19.30 20.67 9.20
CA PHE A 59 18.91 21.98 8.69
C PHE A 59 19.85 23.08 9.18
N TYR A 60 20.24 23.04 10.45
CA TYR A 60 21.19 23.98 11.04
C TYR A 60 22.53 23.93 10.30
N ASN A 61 23.13 22.74 10.18
CA ASN A 61 24.41 22.57 9.50
C ASN A 61 24.33 22.96 8.02
N THR A 62 23.25 22.59 7.33
CA THR A 62 23.05 22.95 5.91
C THR A 62 22.93 24.45 5.72
N ALA A 63 22.29 25.15 6.65
CA ALA A 63 22.14 26.58 6.58
C ALA A 63 23.43 27.31 6.98
N LEU A 64 24.15 26.82 8.00
CA LEU A 64 25.46 27.31 8.41
C LEU A 64 26.48 27.24 7.28
N GLU A 65 26.59 26.09 6.59
CA GLU A 65 27.50 25.91 5.44
C GLU A 65 27.25 26.94 4.32
N ARG A 66 25.99 27.35 4.11
CA ARG A 66 25.65 28.38 3.10
C ARG A 66 26.12 29.76 3.54
N VAL A 67 26.10 30.06 4.83
CA VAL A 67 26.46 31.36 5.37
C VAL A 67 27.97 31.51 5.52
N GLU A 68 28.66 30.48 5.99
CA GLU A 68 30.13 30.44 6.06
C GLU A 68 30.78 30.65 4.69
N SER A 69 30.10 30.26 3.61
CA SER A 69 30.56 30.50 2.24
C SER A 69 30.51 31.97 1.80
N ASN A 70 29.79 32.84 2.54
CA ASN A 70 29.48 34.22 2.14
C ASN A 70 30.22 35.31 2.96
N ASN A 71 30.31 35.23 4.31
CA ASN A 71 31.22 36.04 5.19
C ASN A 71 30.91 35.86 6.70
N GLU A 72 31.83 36.29 7.59
CA GLU A 72 31.63 36.30 9.07
C GLU A 72 30.47 37.21 9.55
N ALA A 73 30.24 38.36 8.91
CA ALA A 73 29.14 39.27 9.28
C ALA A 73 27.75 38.69 8.98
N ASP A 74 27.68 37.71 8.06
CA ASP A 74 26.43 37.03 7.74
C ASP A 74 26.12 35.91 8.77
N LEU A 75 27.10 35.44 9.54
CA LEU A 75 26.92 34.41 10.58
C LEU A 75 26.14 34.93 11.79
N GLU A 76 26.48 36.12 12.29
CA GLU A 76 25.78 36.72 13.44
C GLU A 76 24.30 37.00 13.09
N LYS A 77 24.05 37.45 11.85
CA LYS A 77 22.70 37.63 11.33
C LYS A 77 21.96 36.30 11.13
N PHE A 78 22.66 35.24 10.75
CA PHE A 78 22.08 33.91 10.58
C PHE A 78 21.61 33.33 11.91
N GLU A 79 22.38 33.46 12.99
CA GLU A 79 21.98 32.99 14.31
C GLU A 79 20.73 33.72 14.83
N GLU A 80 20.55 35.00 14.47
CA GLU A 80 19.35 35.78 14.83
C GLU A 80 18.11 35.44 13.97
N GLU A 81 18.29 35.06 12.69
CA GLU A 81 17.19 34.84 11.74
C GLU A 81 16.84 33.35 11.53
N TYR A 82 17.65 32.40 12.02
CA TYR A 82 17.38 30.97 11.84
C TYR A 82 16.15 30.54 12.63
N GLU A 83 15.13 30.10 11.91
CA GLU A 83 13.93 29.50 12.48
C GLU A 83 14.07 27.98 12.44
N GLU A 84 14.10 27.38 13.63
CA GLU A 84 14.19 25.94 13.79
C GLU A 84 12.89 25.26 13.33
N PRO A 85 12.94 24.15 12.57
CA PRO A 85 11.72 23.44 12.18
C PRO A 85 10.97 22.94 13.42
N SER A 86 9.65 23.05 13.36
CA SER A 86 8.76 22.45 14.37
C SER A 86 8.94 20.93 14.41
N GLU A 87 8.58 20.30 15.53
CA GLU A 87 8.68 18.83 15.69
C GLU A 87 7.87 18.09 14.61
N VAL A 88 6.73 18.66 14.21
CA VAL A 88 5.85 18.10 13.17
C VAL A 88 6.50 18.17 11.80
N GLU A 89 7.10 19.32 11.46
CA GLU A 89 7.83 19.49 10.19
C GLU A 89 9.06 18.58 10.14
N ALA A 90 9.79 18.48 11.25
CA ALA A 90 10.96 17.63 11.37
C ALA A 90 10.59 16.16 11.18
N LEU A 91 9.54 15.66 11.85
CA LEU A 91 9.07 14.28 11.69
C LEU A 91 8.52 14.01 10.28
N SER A 92 7.78 14.95 9.70
CA SER A 92 7.30 14.82 8.32
C SER A 92 8.46 14.70 7.34
N PHE A 93 9.49 15.55 7.49
CA PHE A 93 10.69 15.49 6.67
C PHE A 93 11.41 14.16 6.86
N ALA A 94 11.67 13.76 8.11
CA ALA A 94 12.36 12.50 8.42
C ALA A 94 11.68 11.31 7.75
N THR A 95 10.35 11.23 7.84
CA THR A 95 9.56 10.19 7.18
C THR A 95 9.72 10.23 5.65
N ASP A 96 9.59 11.41 5.04
CA ASP A 96 9.66 11.58 3.58
C ASP A 96 11.03 11.20 3.00
N VAL A 97 12.12 11.43 3.76
CA VAL A 97 13.48 11.03 3.35
C VAL A 97 13.90 9.63 3.83
N GLY A 98 12.99 8.90 4.50
CA GLY A 98 13.26 7.55 5.02
C GLY A 98 14.26 7.53 6.19
N TRP A 99 14.31 8.60 6.98
CA TRP A 99 15.12 8.73 8.18
C TRP A 99 14.36 8.15 9.37
N GLY A 100 14.46 6.85 9.52
CA GLY A 100 13.92 6.11 10.65
C GLY A 100 14.45 4.68 10.65
N PRO A 101 13.90 3.83 11.52
CA PRO A 101 14.10 2.39 11.51
C PRO A 101 13.94 1.79 10.12
N THR A 102 14.95 1.05 9.65
CA THR A 102 14.87 0.30 8.38
C THR A 102 14.37 -1.13 8.59
N ASP A 103 14.42 -1.64 9.82
CA ASP A 103 13.86 -2.93 10.18
C ASP A 103 12.34 -2.81 10.35
N PRO A 104 11.52 -3.50 9.54
CA PRO A 104 10.07 -3.46 9.65
C PRO A 104 9.54 -4.07 10.97
N GLU A 105 10.36 -4.81 11.72
CA GLU A 105 9.98 -5.32 13.04
C GLU A 105 10.16 -4.27 14.15
N GLU A 106 10.93 -3.19 13.90
CA GLU A 106 11.10 -2.11 14.86
C GLU A 106 9.83 -1.26 14.99
N PRO A 107 9.39 -0.91 16.22
CA PRO A 107 8.13 -0.22 16.44
C PRO A 107 7.98 1.13 15.70
N GLY A 108 9.08 1.88 15.55
CA GLY A 108 9.11 3.18 14.87
C GLY A 108 9.27 3.12 13.36
N SER A 109 9.28 1.93 12.75
CA SER A 109 9.23 1.79 11.29
C SER A 109 7.89 2.24 10.70
N CYS A 110 6.84 2.33 11.53
CA CYS A 110 5.50 2.72 11.10
C CYS A 110 5.27 4.23 11.28
N PRO A 111 5.18 5.02 10.20
CA PRO A 111 5.06 6.48 10.29
C PRO A 111 3.74 6.93 10.93
N VAL A 112 2.67 6.13 10.81
CA VAL A 112 1.40 6.38 11.51
C VAL A 112 1.60 6.36 13.03
N LYS A 113 2.35 5.37 13.53
CA LYS A 113 2.62 5.23 14.97
C LYS A 113 3.52 6.35 15.48
N CYS A 114 4.56 6.72 14.74
CA CYS A 114 5.45 7.83 15.10
C CYS A 114 4.68 9.15 15.20
N ALA A 115 3.86 9.49 14.21
CA ALA A 115 3.05 10.71 14.23
C ALA A 115 1.98 10.69 15.33
N ALA A 116 1.38 9.52 15.62
CA ALA A 116 0.43 9.39 16.74
C ALA A 116 1.12 9.54 18.10
N VAL A 117 2.35 9.05 18.27
CA VAL A 117 3.13 9.25 19.50
C VAL A 117 3.53 10.71 19.65
N LEU A 118 4.00 11.38 18.58
CA LEU A 118 4.29 12.82 18.59
C LEU A 118 3.06 13.64 19.02
N ALA A 119 1.88 13.31 18.50
CA ALA A 119 0.64 13.98 18.92
C ALA A 119 0.37 13.84 20.43
N LEU A 120 0.66 12.67 21.01
CA LEU A 120 0.51 12.44 22.45
C LEU A 120 1.57 13.17 23.27
N MET A 121 2.80 13.27 22.79
CA MET A 121 3.88 14.06 23.41
C MET A 121 3.46 15.53 23.49
N LEU A 122 2.96 16.09 22.40
CA LEU A 122 2.52 17.49 22.32
C LEU A 122 1.26 17.77 23.17
N VAL A 123 0.35 16.79 23.29
CA VAL A 123 -0.74 16.87 24.28
C VAL A 123 -0.18 16.92 25.70
N ALA A 124 0.80 16.08 26.03
CA ALA A 124 1.42 16.08 27.34
C ALA A 124 2.12 17.42 27.63
N SER A 125 2.94 17.92 26.71
CA SER A 125 3.61 19.22 26.81
C SER A 125 2.61 20.37 27.03
N CYS A 126 1.47 20.34 26.35
CA CYS A 126 0.40 21.31 26.54
C CYS A 126 -0.16 21.28 27.98
N VAL A 127 -0.48 20.08 28.49
CA VAL A 127 -1.01 19.90 29.86
C VAL A 127 0.01 20.33 30.90
N GLU A 128 1.27 19.91 30.75
CA GLU A 128 2.36 20.29 31.66
C GLU A 128 2.57 21.81 31.69
N THR A 129 2.50 22.48 30.54
CA THR A 129 2.59 23.94 30.46
C THR A 129 1.43 24.62 31.19
N LEU A 130 0.21 24.10 31.06
CA LEU A 130 -0.97 24.66 31.74
C LEU A 130 -0.91 24.50 33.26
N GLU A 131 -0.30 23.40 33.75
CA GLU A 131 -0.14 23.11 35.18
C GLU A 131 1.11 23.76 35.80
N CYS A 132 1.99 24.34 34.97
CA CYS A 132 3.24 24.93 35.40
C CYS A 132 3.04 26.17 36.30
N PRO A 133 3.72 26.28 37.46
CA PRO A 133 3.69 27.46 38.32
C PRO A 133 4.12 28.75 37.59
N GLU A 134 3.58 29.91 37.98
CA GLU A 134 3.91 31.21 37.35
C GLU A 134 5.38 31.60 37.48
N GLU A 135 6.07 31.12 38.51
CA GLU A 135 7.48 31.39 38.78
C GLU A 135 8.42 30.65 37.81
N ASP A 136 7.94 29.54 37.24
CA ASP A 136 8.69 28.68 36.32
C ASP A 136 8.34 28.98 34.85
N LEU A 137 7.36 29.85 34.63
CA LEU A 137 6.98 30.33 33.30
C LEU A 137 7.92 31.45 32.88
N GLY A 138 8.51 31.29 31.70
CA GLY A 138 9.43 32.26 31.12
C GLY A 138 8.81 33.65 30.92
N PHE A 139 9.58 34.55 30.30
CA PHE A 139 9.15 35.91 30.07
C PHE A 139 8.33 36.03 28.78
N SER A 140 7.15 36.62 28.89
CA SER A 140 6.38 37.18 27.77
C SER A 140 6.21 38.68 28.03
N GLU A 141 6.20 39.49 26.97
CA GLU A 141 5.90 40.93 27.06
C GLU A 141 4.53 41.19 27.72
N ASP A 142 3.62 40.23 27.62
CA ASP A 142 2.26 40.27 28.15
C ASP A 142 2.12 39.60 29.55
N GLY A 143 3.24 39.19 30.15
CA GLY A 143 3.31 38.60 31.50
C GLY A 143 3.19 37.07 31.57
N PRO A 144 3.28 36.48 32.78
CA PRO A 144 3.41 35.03 32.96
C PRO A 144 2.19 34.23 32.49
N VAL A 145 0.98 34.83 32.58
CA VAL A 145 -0.25 34.20 32.09
C VAL A 145 -0.24 34.08 30.57
N ALA A 146 0.25 35.11 29.86
CA ALA A 146 0.37 35.07 28.41
C ALA A 146 1.47 34.10 27.97
N ALA A 147 2.62 34.08 28.66
CA ALA A 147 3.68 33.08 28.44
C ALA A 147 3.13 31.65 28.51
N ARG A 148 2.31 31.35 29.53
CA ARG A 148 1.63 30.06 29.70
C ARG A 148 0.69 29.75 28.54
N LEU A 149 -0.23 30.67 28.26
CA LEU A 149 -1.32 30.42 27.31
C LEU A 149 -0.81 30.32 25.87
N ILE A 150 0.16 31.14 25.47
CA ILE A 150 0.75 31.10 24.13
C ILE A 150 1.49 29.78 23.92
N SER A 151 2.36 29.39 24.86
CA SER A 151 3.11 28.14 24.76
C SER A 151 2.18 26.93 24.73
N ALA A 152 1.19 26.87 25.63
CA ALA A 152 0.21 25.79 25.65
C ALA A 152 -0.64 25.75 24.37
N ALA A 153 -0.98 26.90 23.80
CA ALA A 153 -1.72 26.97 22.55
C ALA A 153 -0.91 26.45 21.36
N ASN A 154 0.40 26.76 21.30
CA ASN A 154 1.30 26.23 20.27
C ASN A 154 1.37 24.70 20.36
N SER A 155 1.63 24.14 21.54
CA SER A 155 1.66 22.68 21.72
C SER A 155 0.33 22.01 21.33
N ALA A 156 -0.80 22.66 21.64
CA ALA A 156 -2.11 22.13 21.27
C ALA A 156 -2.35 22.16 19.75
N PHE A 157 -1.89 23.21 19.07
CA PHE A 157 -1.94 23.31 17.61
C PHE A 157 -1.05 22.25 16.96
N ASP A 158 0.19 22.12 17.43
CA ASP A 158 1.14 21.13 16.93
C ASP A 158 0.64 19.70 17.17
N ALA A 159 -0.01 19.42 18.31
CA ALA A 159 -0.63 18.13 18.56
C ALA A 159 -1.70 17.79 17.50
N ALA A 160 -2.52 18.77 17.11
CA ALA A 160 -3.51 18.59 16.06
C ALA A 160 -2.87 18.37 14.68
N LEU A 161 -1.76 19.06 14.38
CA LEU A 161 -0.99 18.85 13.15
C LEU A 161 -0.33 17.47 13.11
N ALA A 162 0.32 17.04 14.19
CA ALA A 162 0.91 15.71 14.33
C ALA A 162 -0.14 14.60 14.14
N PHE A 163 -1.34 14.79 14.70
CA PHE A 163 -2.45 13.85 14.47
C PHE A 163 -2.93 13.88 13.00
N GLY A 164 -3.03 15.06 12.38
CA GLY A 164 -3.31 15.18 10.95
C GLY A 164 -2.28 14.46 10.08
N LEU A 165 -1.00 14.49 10.48
CA LEU A 165 0.09 13.77 9.83
C LEU A 165 -0.10 12.24 9.96
N ALA A 166 -0.51 11.75 11.13
CA ALA A 166 -0.82 10.32 11.33
C ALA A 166 -1.94 9.84 10.39
N LEU A 167 -3.02 10.61 10.28
CA LEU A 167 -4.14 10.30 9.37
C LEU A 167 -3.74 10.35 7.90
N LYS A 168 -2.87 11.29 7.52
CA LYS A 168 -2.28 11.34 6.17
C LYS A 168 -1.57 10.03 5.86
N TYR A 169 -0.70 9.55 6.75
CA TYR A 169 0.05 8.31 6.55
C TYR A 169 -0.83 7.07 6.53
N GLU A 170 -1.84 6.99 7.40
CA GLU A 170 -2.79 5.87 7.42
C GLU A 170 -3.47 5.73 6.05
N ARG A 171 -3.98 6.84 5.52
CA ARG A 171 -4.61 6.88 4.20
C ARG A 171 -3.66 6.52 3.07
N HIS A 172 -2.39 6.93 3.14
CA HIS A 172 -1.40 6.55 2.13
C HIS A 172 -1.12 5.05 2.12
N ILE A 173 -1.05 4.42 3.30
CA ILE A 173 -0.86 2.97 3.43
C ILE A 173 -2.07 2.23 2.84
N GLU A 174 -3.29 2.67 3.15
CA GLU A 174 -4.52 2.08 2.59
C GLU A 174 -4.52 2.08 1.06
N ILE A 175 -4.26 3.25 0.45
CA ILE A 175 -4.21 3.39 -1.00
C ILE A 175 -3.13 2.49 -1.63
N THR A 176 -1.96 2.41 -0.98
CA THR A 176 -0.84 1.60 -1.50
C THR A 176 -1.20 0.12 -1.49
N ASN A 177 -1.80 -0.37 -0.40
CA ASN A 177 -2.26 -1.76 -0.29
C ASN A 177 -3.34 -2.10 -1.34
N GLU A 178 -4.30 -1.20 -1.59
CA GLU A 178 -5.32 -1.40 -2.63
C GLU A 178 -4.68 -1.52 -4.03
N MET A 179 -3.68 -0.69 -4.32
CA MET A 179 -2.96 -0.73 -5.60
C MET A 179 -2.17 -2.03 -5.78
N GLU A 180 -1.54 -2.55 -4.73
CA GLU A 180 -0.83 -3.83 -4.77
C GLU A 180 -1.78 -4.99 -5.10
N VAL A 181 -2.94 -5.04 -4.45
CA VAL A 181 -3.97 -6.06 -4.72
C VAL A 181 -4.45 -6.00 -6.17
N ASP A 182 -4.72 -4.81 -6.72
CA ASP A 182 -5.10 -4.64 -8.13
C ASP A 182 -3.99 -5.10 -9.09
N MET A 183 -2.72 -4.78 -8.78
CA MET A 183 -1.59 -5.22 -9.59
C MET A 183 -1.41 -6.74 -9.59
N GLU A 184 -1.54 -7.40 -8.44
CA GLU A 184 -1.47 -8.86 -8.35
C GLU A 184 -2.59 -9.52 -9.17
N GLN A 185 -3.80 -8.98 -9.10
CA GLN A 185 -4.93 -9.49 -9.85
C GLN A 185 -4.71 -9.33 -11.37
N ARG A 186 -4.20 -8.19 -11.82
CA ARG A 186 -3.80 -7.97 -13.22
C ARG A 186 -2.70 -8.92 -13.68
N LEU A 187 -1.71 -9.21 -12.83
CA LEU A 187 -0.64 -10.14 -13.14
C LEU A 187 -1.18 -11.57 -13.27
N ALA A 188 -2.09 -11.98 -12.39
CA ALA A 188 -2.76 -13.27 -12.45
C ALA A 188 -3.56 -13.44 -13.75
N ASP A 189 -4.32 -12.41 -14.14
CA ASP A 189 -5.07 -12.41 -15.39
C ASP A 189 -4.17 -12.47 -16.62
N PHE A 190 -3.06 -11.72 -16.62
CA PHE A 190 -2.06 -11.80 -17.68
C PHE A 190 -1.46 -13.20 -17.81
N ASN A 191 -1.11 -13.83 -16.68
CA ASN A 191 -0.59 -15.20 -16.66
C ASN A 191 -1.61 -16.22 -17.16
N LYS A 192 -2.89 -16.07 -16.78
CA LYS A 192 -3.99 -16.88 -17.29
C LYS A 192 -4.14 -16.73 -18.81
N ASP A 193 -4.04 -15.51 -19.32
CA ASP A 193 -4.13 -15.25 -20.75
C ASP A 193 -2.93 -15.79 -21.53
N LYS A 194 -1.73 -15.65 -20.98
CA LYS A 194 -0.51 -16.27 -21.53
C LYS A 194 -0.63 -17.79 -21.57
N ALA A 195 -1.11 -18.41 -20.50
CA ALA A 195 -1.36 -19.85 -20.44
C ALA A 195 -2.41 -20.29 -21.49
N ARG A 196 -3.51 -19.54 -21.62
CA ARG A 196 -4.55 -19.77 -22.63
C ARG A 196 -3.98 -19.71 -24.05
N ARG A 197 -3.19 -18.68 -24.38
CA ARG A 197 -2.53 -18.55 -25.70
C ARG A 197 -1.53 -19.67 -25.95
N ALA A 198 -0.75 -20.06 -24.94
CA ALA A 198 0.19 -21.17 -25.05
C ALA A 198 -0.54 -22.50 -25.30
N ALA A 199 -1.66 -22.76 -24.60
CA ALA A 199 -2.50 -23.92 -24.82
C ALA A 199 -3.11 -23.94 -26.23
N LEU A 200 -3.63 -22.80 -26.70
CA LEU A 200 -4.14 -22.67 -28.07
C LEU A 200 -3.04 -22.92 -29.12
N ARG A 201 -1.83 -22.42 -28.90
CA ARG A 201 -0.70 -22.68 -29.81
C ARG A 201 -0.30 -24.16 -29.82
N LYS A 202 -0.24 -24.80 -28.64
CA LYS A 202 0.16 -26.21 -28.49
C LYS A 202 -0.90 -27.17 -29.05
N HIS A 203 -2.17 -26.93 -28.76
CA HIS A 203 -3.27 -27.84 -29.10
C HIS A 203 -4.02 -27.44 -30.37
N GLY A 204 -3.81 -26.24 -30.90
CA GLY A 204 -4.47 -25.73 -32.11
C GLY A 204 -4.35 -26.64 -33.34
N PRO A 205 -3.14 -27.11 -33.71
CA PRO A 205 -2.98 -28.07 -34.81
C PRO A 205 -3.71 -29.39 -34.55
N THR A 206 -3.62 -29.91 -33.33
CA THR A 206 -4.28 -31.17 -32.91
C THR A 206 -5.80 -31.05 -32.97
N ASN A 207 -6.36 -29.93 -32.52
CA ASN A 207 -7.81 -29.68 -32.55
C ASN A 207 -8.33 -29.54 -33.99
N ARG A 208 -7.58 -28.85 -34.87
CA ARG A 208 -7.92 -28.76 -36.30
C ARG A 208 -7.87 -30.13 -36.98
N ALA A 209 -6.84 -30.93 -36.72
CA ALA A 209 -6.73 -32.29 -37.21
C ALA A 209 -7.88 -33.18 -36.72
N LYS A 210 -8.25 -33.08 -35.43
CA LYS A 210 -9.39 -33.83 -34.87
C LYS A 210 -10.71 -33.44 -35.54
N ALA A 211 -10.96 -32.14 -35.73
CA ALA A 211 -12.16 -31.67 -36.42
C ALA A 211 -12.24 -32.18 -37.87
N PHE A 212 -11.12 -32.16 -38.60
CA PHE A 212 -11.01 -32.74 -39.94
C PHE A 212 -11.36 -34.23 -39.95
N VAL A 213 -10.76 -35.02 -39.05
CA VAL A 213 -11.00 -36.47 -38.94
C VAL A 213 -12.46 -36.78 -38.64
N VAL A 214 -13.10 -36.03 -37.74
CA VAL A 214 -14.53 -36.21 -37.40
C VAL A 214 -15.42 -35.90 -38.60
N ALA A 215 -15.14 -34.81 -39.33
CA ALA A 215 -15.89 -34.43 -40.53
C ALA A 215 -15.73 -35.46 -41.66
N GLU A 216 -14.52 -35.98 -41.86
CA GLU A 216 -14.23 -36.99 -42.88
C GLU A 216 -14.84 -38.35 -42.54
N TRP A 217 -14.85 -38.73 -41.26
CA TRP A 217 -15.56 -39.93 -40.81
C TRP A 217 -17.06 -39.82 -41.13
N ALA A 218 -17.69 -38.69 -40.85
CA ALA A 218 -19.11 -38.49 -41.13
C ALA A 218 -19.45 -38.67 -42.62
N LYS A 219 -18.54 -38.26 -43.53
CA LYS A 219 -18.71 -38.40 -44.98
C LYS A 219 -18.43 -39.81 -45.49
N HIS A 220 -17.37 -40.45 -45.00
CA HIS A 220 -16.86 -41.68 -45.61
C HIS A 220 -17.19 -42.95 -44.82
N LYS A 221 -17.88 -42.86 -43.66
CA LYS A 221 -18.17 -44.03 -42.82
C LYS A 221 -18.83 -45.20 -43.56
N SER A 222 -19.70 -44.95 -44.54
CA SER A 222 -20.36 -45.99 -45.33
C SER A 222 -19.40 -46.75 -46.25
N ALA A 223 -18.44 -46.06 -46.88
CA ALA A 223 -17.42 -46.66 -47.73
C ALA A 223 -16.49 -47.61 -46.94
N TYR A 224 -16.33 -47.37 -45.64
CA TYR A 224 -15.56 -48.22 -44.73
C TYR A 224 -16.42 -49.23 -43.96
N SER A 225 -17.68 -49.46 -44.35
CA SER A 225 -18.61 -50.35 -43.62
C SER A 225 -18.69 -50.03 -42.12
N GLU A 226 -18.62 -48.74 -41.77
CA GLU A 226 -18.60 -48.23 -40.40
C GLU A 226 -17.45 -48.79 -39.53
N ASN A 227 -16.40 -49.33 -40.16
CA ASN A 227 -15.19 -49.84 -39.49
C ASN A 227 -14.17 -48.72 -39.24
N LYS A 228 -14.14 -48.20 -38.01
CA LYS A 228 -13.19 -47.17 -37.57
C LYS A 228 -11.72 -47.58 -37.69
N SER A 229 -11.40 -48.88 -37.59
CA SER A 229 -10.01 -49.36 -37.71
C SER A 229 -9.51 -49.38 -39.16
N ALA A 230 -10.40 -49.58 -40.14
CA ALA A 230 -10.06 -49.43 -41.55
C ALA A 230 -9.80 -47.96 -41.89
N PHE A 231 -10.72 -47.08 -41.47
CA PHE A 231 -10.59 -45.63 -41.66
C PHE A 231 -9.33 -45.04 -40.97
N ALA A 232 -9.03 -45.45 -39.74
CA ALA A 232 -7.89 -44.93 -38.99
C ALA A 232 -6.54 -45.24 -39.67
N ARG A 233 -6.37 -46.42 -40.27
CA ARG A 233 -5.14 -46.80 -40.99
C ARG A 233 -4.82 -45.87 -42.16
N ASP A 234 -5.86 -45.43 -42.88
CA ASP A 234 -5.71 -44.57 -44.05
C ASP A 234 -5.54 -43.10 -43.64
N TYR A 235 -6.30 -42.65 -42.65
CA TYR A 235 -6.34 -41.24 -42.27
C TYR A 235 -5.22 -40.79 -41.34
N VAL A 236 -4.55 -41.70 -40.61
CA VAL A 236 -3.39 -41.32 -39.76
C VAL A 236 -2.27 -40.70 -40.58
N ARG A 237 -1.92 -41.28 -41.73
CA ARG A 237 -0.87 -40.72 -42.61
C ARG A 237 -1.29 -39.38 -43.19
N ARG A 238 -2.57 -39.24 -43.54
CA ARG A 238 -3.12 -38.01 -44.11
C ARG A 238 -3.11 -36.87 -43.09
N VAL A 239 -3.47 -37.15 -41.83
CA VAL A 239 -3.39 -36.18 -40.74
C VAL A 239 -1.96 -35.72 -40.48
N HIS A 240 -0.99 -36.64 -40.51
CA HIS A 240 0.41 -36.28 -40.38
C HIS A 240 0.87 -35.35 -41.52
N ASN A 241 0.54 -35.68 -42.77
CA ASN A 241 0.97 -34.89 -43.92
C ASN A 241 0.31 -33.50 -43.97
N GLU A 242 -1.00 -33.41 -43.72
CA GLU A 242 -1.76 -32.16 -43.86
C GLU A 242 -1.64 -31.24 -42.63
N TYR A 243 -1.55 -31.80 -41.42
CA TYR A 243 -1.59 -31.02 -40.18
C TYR A 243 -0.29 -31.08 -39.37
N GLN A 244 0.70 -31.88 -39.79
CA GLN A 244 1.97 -32.11 -39.08
C GLN A 244 1.77 -32.61 -37.64
N VAL A 245 0.67 -33.34 -37.40
CA VAL A 245 0.35 -33.94 -36.10
C VAL A 245 0.58 -35.44 -36.16
N SER A 246 1.48 -35.95 -35.32
CA SER A 246 1.73 -37.38 -35.17
C SER A 246 0.74 -38.00 -34.18
N ILE A 247 -0.06 -38.94 -34.65
CA ILE A 247 -1.02 -39.69 -33.84
C ILE A 247 -1.00 -41.17 -34.20
N THR A 248 -1.41 -42.00 -33.25
CA THR A 248 -1.57 -43.45 -33.47
C THR A 248 -2.97 -43.78 -33.97
N GLU A 249 -3.11 -44.92 -34.67
CA GLU A 249 -4.42 -45.45 -35.08
C GLU A 249 -5.36 -45.65 -33.88
N LYS A 250 -4.79 -46.10 -32.75
CA LYS A 250 -5.51 -46.25 -31.49
C LYS A 250 -6.08 -44.92 -31.01
N GLN A 251 -5.27 -43.85 -30.97
CA GLN A 251 -5.73 -42.51 -30.59
C GLN A 251 -6.83 -41.99 -31.52
N MET A 252 -6.69 -42.18 -32.83
CA MET A 252 -7.71 -41.76 -33.79
C MET A 252 -9.05 -42.48 -33.55
N ARG A 253 -9.02 -43.80 -33.39
CA ARG A 253 -10.22 -44.62 -33.20
C ARG A 253 -10.89 -44.42 -31.84
N GLU A 254 -10.11 -44.43 -30.77
CA GLU A 254 -10.63 -44.54 -29.39
C GLU A 254 -10.77 -43.17 -28.70
N VAL A 255 -10.01 -42.17 -29.12
CA VAL A 255 -10.01 -40.84 -28.49
C VAL A 255 -10.67 -39.79 -29.39
N TRP A 256 -10.38 -39.80 -30.70
CA TRP A 256 -10.90 -38.78 -31.60
C TRP A 256 -12.29 -39.12 -32.14
N LEU A 257 -12.55 -40.40 -32.42
CA LEU A 257 -13.83 -40.93 -32.90
C LEU A 257 -14.64 -41.61 -31.80
N LYS A 258 -14.42 -41.27 -30.52
CA LYS A 258 -15.08 -41.92 -29.38
C LYS A 258 -16.61 -41.79 -29.45
N ASP A 259 -17.10 -40.58 -29.74
CA ASP A 259 -18.52 -40.23 -29.69
C ASP A 259 -19.25 -40.40 -31.03
N THR A 260 -18.59 -40.98 -32.04
CA THR A 260 -19.24 -41.33 -33.30
C THR A 260 -19.77 -42.77 -33.21
N PRO A 261 -20.98 -43.08 -33.71
CA PRO A 261 -21.47 -44.46 -33.69
C PRO A 261 -20.51 -45.36 -34.49
N SER A 262 -20.07 -46.46 -33.88
CA SER A 262 -19.39 -47.56 -34.59
C SER A 262 -20.44 -48.46 -35.23
N ALA A 263 -20.06 -49.21 -36.27
CA ALA A 263 -20.86 -50.34 -36.76
C ALA A 263 -21.23 -51.23 -35.56
N SER A 264 -22.52 -51.29 -35.24
CA SER A 264 -23.04 -52.36 -34.40
C SER A 264 -22.59 -53.67 -35.03
N LYS A 265 -22.09 -54.61 -34.21
CA LYS A 265 -21.86 -55.99 -34.67
C LYS A 265 -23.12 -56.47 -35.41
N PRO A 266 -22.99 -57.22 -36.52
CA PRO A 266 -24.16 -57.85 -37.13
C PRO A 266 -24.85 -58.72 -36.08
N ASP A 267 -26.13 -58.44 -35.84
CA ASP A 267 -27.06 -59.33 -35.17
C ASP A 267 -27.07 -60.65 -35.95
N GLY A 268 -26.61 -61.73 -35.32
CA GLY A 268 -26.71 -63.07 -35.90
C GLY A 268 -25.40 -63.85 -35.92
N MET A 269 -25.02 -64.38 -34.75
CA MET A 269 -24.69 -65.81 -34.69
C MET A 269 -25.37 -66.41 -33.45
N PRO A 270 -26.19 -67.46 -33.61
CA PRO A 270 -26.70 -68.22 -32.48
C PRO A 270 -25.55 -68.93 -31.77
N ALA A 271 -25.64 -69.00 -30.45
CA ALA A 271 -24.83 -69.92 -29.66
C ALA A 271 -25.30 -71.34 -29.96
N ASP A 272 -24.53 -72.07 -30.77
CA ASP A 272 -24.70 -73.51 -30.93
C ASP A 272 -23.61 -74.24 -30.11
N GLY A 273 -24.08 -75.14 -29.24
CA GLY A 273 -23.46 -76.42 -28.90
C GLY A 273 -22.25 -76.41 -27.98
#